data_AF-A0A6B3IE04-F1
#
_entry.id   AF-A0A6B3IE04-F1
#
_cell.length_a   1.000
_cell.length_b   1.000
_cell.length_c   1.000
_cell.angle_alpha   90.00
_cell.angle_beta   90.00
_cell.angle_gamma   90.00
#
_symmetry.space_group_name_H-M   'P 1'
#
loop_
_entity.id
_entity.type
_entity.pdbx_description
1 polymer ?
#
loop_
_entity_poly.entity_id
_entity_poly.type
_entity_poly.pdbx_seq_one_letter_code
_entity_poly.pdbx_strand_id
1 'polypeptide(L)'
;MKQLLLDFLWSHLRTLGAFRESGQTPEAARESAGLAPGYDAWFDECLRVFEGAGYIDRRDGRILLDDATRYRPIEQLWREWETAKPAWQGNPDLAATHLLVETTLRAFPDILTGRRPATEVIFPGGSLELVQNAYTTNPASAFFNQVLAADLVARLRRRARAL
;
A
#
# COMPACT_ATOMS: atom_id res chain seq x y z
N MET A 1 2.54 12.74 2.28
CA MET A 1 2.54 11.43 1.59
C MET A 1 1.41 10.51 2.04
N LYS A 2 1.24 10.22 3.33
CA LYS A 2 0.17 9.34 3.85
C LYS A 2 -1.23 9.68 3.31
N GLN A 3 -1.63 10.96 3.39
CA GLN A 3 -2.92 11.42 2.86
C GLN A 3 -3.07 11.16 1.36
N LEU A 4 -2.03 11.41 0.57
CA LEU A 4 -2.05 11.19 -0.88
C LEU A 4 -2.25 9.71 -1.23
N LEU A 5 -1.64 8.79 -0.46
CA LEU A 5 -1.84 7.35 -0.63
C LEU A 5 -3.27 6.91 -0.28
N LEU A 6 -3.85 7.48 0.78
CA LEU A 6 -5.26 7.24 1.13
C LEU A 6 -6.19 7.74 0.04
N ASP A 7 -5.93 8.92 -0.52
CA ASP A 7 -6.69 9.47 -1.65
C ASP A 7 -6.57 8.57 -2.88
N PHE A 8 -5.38 8.02 -3.18
CA PHE A 8 -5.21 7.06 -4.28
C PHE A 8 -6.05 5.80 -4.06
N LEU A 9 -5.95 5.20 -2.88
CA LEU A 9 -6.69 3.98 -2.54
C LEU A 9 -8.21 4.21 -2.66
N TRP A 10 -8.68 5.31 -2.08
CA TRP A 10 -10.09 5.72 -2.13
C TRP A 10 -10.56 5.92 -3.57
N SER A 11 -9.83 6.73 -4.35
CA SER A 11 -10.23 7.05 -5.72
C SER A 11 -10.17 5.83 -6.63
N HIS A 12 -9.16 4.97 -6.53
CA HIS A 12 -9.12 3.72 -7.29
C HIS A 12 -10.31 2.82 -6.99
N LEU A 13 -10.65 2.60 -5.71
CA LEU A 13 -11.79 1.77 -5.33
C LEU A 13 -13.12 2.40 -5.79
N ARG A 14 -13.27 3.72 -5.73
CA ARG A 14 -14.45 4.42 -6.28
C ARG A 14 -14.57 4.29 -7.79
N THR A 15 -13.46 4.44 -8.52
CA THR A 15 -13.42 4.26 -9.98
C THR A 15 -13.78 2.82 -10.37
N LEU A 16 -13.32 1.84 -9.59
CA LEU A 16 -13.69 0.43 -9.78
C LEU A 16 -15.16 0.17 -9.46
N GLY A 17 -15.73 0.88 -8.49
CA GLY A 17 -17.17 0.84 -8.19
C GLY A 17 -17.55 0.57 -6.73
N ALA A 18 -16.59 0.56 -5.81
CA ALA A 18 -16.81 0.13 -4.42
C ALA A 18 -17.76 1.02 -3.61
N PHE A 19 -17.70 2.34 -3.81
CA PHE A 19 -18.39 3.32 -2.97
C PHE A 19 -19.22 4.27 -3.84
N ARG A 20 -20.18 3.70 -4.58
CA ARG A 20 -21.06 4.45 -5.48
C ARG A 20 -22.24 5.07 -4.75
N GLU A 21 -22.75 4.40 -3.73
CA GLU A 21 -23.91 4.82 -2.96
C GLU A 21 -23.70 4.52 -1.47
N SER A 22 -24.36 5.28 -0.61
CA SER A 22 -24.34 5.06 0.84
C SER A 22 -25.31 3.95 1.23
N GLY A 23 -25.00 3.22 2.30
CA GLY A 23 -25.82 2.13 2.82
C GLY A 23 -25.54 0.75 2.22
N GLN A 24 -24.53 0.59 1.36
CA GLN A 24 -24.13 -0.72 0.83
C GLN A 24 -23.46 -1.58 1.91
N THR A 25 -23.54 -2.90 1.78
CA THR A 25 -22.72 -3.79 2.63
C THR A 25 -21.28 -3.84 2.11
N PRO A 26 -20.28 -4.16 2.95
CA PRO A 26 -18.91 -4.41 2.51
C PRO A 26 -18.80 -5.38 1.32
N GLU A 27 -19.59 -6.45 1.33
CA GLU A 27 -19.59 -7.47 0.28
C GLU A 27 -20.11 -6.89 -1.04
N ALA A 28 -21.24 -6.15 -1.00
CA ALA A 28 -21.80 -5.52 -2.18
C ALA A 28 -20.88 -4.45 -2.78
N ALA A 29 -20.20 -3.68 -1.91
CA ALA A 29 -19.18 -2.72 -2.33
C ALA A 29 -18.01 -3.43 -3.03
N ARG A 30 -17.47 -4.50 -2.42
CA ARG A 30 -16.41 -5.31 -3.00
C ARG A 30 -16.79 -5.90 -4.36
N GLU A 31 -17.98 -6.49 -4.45
CA GLU A 31 -18.51 -7.08 -5.69
C GLU A 31 -18.68 -6.02 -6.78
N SER A 32 -19.22 -4.84 -6.43
CA SER A 32 -19.37 -3.72 -7.36
C SER A 32 -18.05 -3.21 -7.92
N ALA A 33 -16.96 -3.34 -7.17
CA ALA A 33 -15.61 -3.01 -7.62
C ALA A 33 -14.94 -4.11 -8.46
N GLY A 34 -15.55 -5.30 -8.57
CA GLY A 34 -14.99 -6.43 -9.30
C GLY A 34 -13.67 -6.92 -8.72
N LEU A 35 -13.50 -6.87 -7.39
CA LEU A 35 -12.27 -7.34 -6.76
C LEU A 35 -12.12 -8.86 -6.92
N ALA A 36 -10.92 -9.29 -7.32
CA ALA A 36 -10.62 -10.70 -7.50
C ALA A 36 -10.76 -11.49 -6.18
N PRO A 37 -11.01 -12.82 -6.25
CA PRO A 37 -11.00 -13.68 -5.07
C PRO A 37 -9.67 -13.58 -4.30
N GLY A 38 -9.73 -13.55 -2.97
CA GLY A 38 -8.54 -13.45 -2.10
C GLY A 38 -8.20 -12.04 -1.63
N TYR A 39 -8.88 -11.00 -2.13
CA TYR A 39 -8.77 -9.63 -1.62
C TYR A 39 -9.77 -9.31 -0.48
N ASP A 40 -10.46 -10.31 0.07
CA ASP A 40 -11.48 -10.11 1.11
C ASP A 40 -10.89 -9.44 2.37
N ALA A 41 -9.88 -10.08 2.98
CA ALA A 41 -9.20 -9.52 4.15
C ALA A 41 -8.48 -8.19 3.86
N TRP A 42 -8.00 -8.02 2.62
CA TRP A 42 -7.38 -6.77 2.19
C TRP A 42 -8.40 -5.64 2.09
N PHE A 43 -9.59 -5.92 1.57
CA PHE A 43 -10.67 -4.95 1.46
C PHE A 43 -11.23 -4.57 2.82
N ASP A 44 -11.40 -5.53 3.73
CA ASP A 44 -11.80 -5.28 5.12
C ASP A 44 -10.81 -4.35 5.84
N GLU A 45 -9.52 -4.56 5.62
CA GLU A 45 -8.48 -3.66 6.15
C GLU A 45 -8.57 -2.26 5.53
N CYS A 46 -8.90 -2.14 4.24
CA CYS A 46 -9.15 -0.84 3.63
C CYS A 46 -10.33 -0.12 4.30
N LEU A 47 -11.44 -0.83 4.57
CA LEU A 47 -12.59 -0.25 5.28
C LEU A 47 -12.19 0.23 6.68
N ARG A 48 -11.40 -0.55 7.42
CA ARG A 48 -10.89 -0.16 8.74
C ARG A 48 -10.04 1.10 8.66
N VAL A 49 -9.17 1.20 7.66
CA VAL A 49 -8.31 2.37 7.44
C VAL A 49 -9.13 3.60 7.05
N PHE A 50 -10.13 3.43 6.18
CA PHE A 50 -11.02 4.52 5.74
C PHE A 50 -11.90 5.04 6.88
N GLU A 51 -12.45 4.14 7.70
CA GLU A 51 -13.23 4.51 8.89
C GLU A 51 -12.37 5.31 9.87
N GLY A 52 -11.16 4.82 10.19
CA GLY A 52 -10.23 5.54 11.06
C GLY A 52 -9.74 6.88 10.50
N ALA A 53 -9.83 7.08 9.18
CA ALA A 53 -9.47 8.32 8.50
C ALA A 53 -10.69 9.23 8.19
N GLY A 54 -11.91 8.82 8.56
CA GLY A 54 -13.14 9.59 8.34
C GLY A 54 -13.62 9.63 6.89
N TYR A 55 -13.26 8.65 6.06
CA TYR A 55 -13.78 8.54 4.69
C TYR A 55 -15.15 7.87 4.62
N ILE A 56 -15.41 6.99 5.58
CA ILE A 56 -16.65 6.24 5.72
C ILE A 56 -16.96 6.13 7.21
N ASP A 57 -18.23 5.87 7.51
CA ASP A 57 -18.66 5.27 8.77
C ASP A 57 -19.19 3.87 8.51
N ARG A 58 -19.21 3.01 9.54
CA ARG A 58 -19.94 1.74 9.48
C ARG A 58 -21.00 1.64 10.57
N ARG A 59 -22.23 1.33 10.19
CA ARG A 59 -23.36 1.12 11.12
C ARG A 59 -24.22 -0.02 10.64
N ASP A 60 -24.62 -0.90 11.54
CA ASP A 60 -25.50 -2.05 11.27
C ASP A 60 -25.04 -2.90 10.06
N GLY A 61 -23.72 -3.10 9.94
CA GLY A 61 -23.11 -3.85 8.85
C GLY A 61 -23.11 -3.14 7.48
N ARG A 62 -23.42 -1.84 7.44
CA ARG A 62 -23.47 -1.03 6.22
C ARG A 62 -22.45 0.10 6.24
N ILE A 63 -21.93 0.42 5.07
CA ILE A 63 -21.00 1.52 4.82
C ILE A 63 -21.82 2.78 4.60
N LEU A 64 -21.55 3.81 5.38
CA LEU A 64 -22.12 5.14 5.23
C LEU A 64 -21.06 6.06 4.64
N LEU A 65 -21.41 6.70 3.53
CA LEU A 65 -20.56 7.69 2.88
C LEU A 65 -20.97 9.08 3.35
N ASP A 66 -19.99 9.92 3.67
CA ASP A 66 -20.20 11.35 3.84
C ASP A 66 -20.03 12.02 2.47
N ASP A 67 -21.04 12.79 2.03
CA ASP A 67 -20.98 13.57 0.79
C ASP A 67 -19.83 14.59 0.80
N ALA A 68 -19.35 14.98 1.99
CA ALA A 68 -18.17 15.83 2.14
C ALA A 68 -16.85 15.10 1.80
N THR A 69 -16.82 13.76 1.74
CA THR A 69 -15.62 12.98 1.43
C THR A 69 -15.32 13.03 -0.07
N ARG A 70 -14.54 14.05 -0.45
CA ARG A 70 -14.24 14.39 -1.85
C ARG A 70 -13.50 13.26 -2.57
N TYR A 71 -14.18 12.61 -3.50
CA TYR A 71 -13.49 11.89 -4.57
C TYR A 71 -12.54 12.85 -5.28
N ARG A 72 -11.31 12.41 -5.50
CA ARG A 72 -10.28 13.17 -6.21
C ARG A 72 -9.92 12.42 -7.48
N PRO A 73 -10.01 13.02 -8.68
CA PRO A 73 -9.62 12.33 -9.91
C PRO A 73 -8.19 11.79 -9.83
N ILE A 74 -7.98 10.55 -10.27
CA ILE A 74 -6.67 9.86 -10.19
C ILE A 74 -5.59 10.69 -10.91
N GLU A 75 -5.93 11.38 -11.98
CA GLU A 75 -5.04 12.25 -12.75
C GLU A 75 -4.58 13.47 -11.94
N GLN A 76 -5.41 13.96 -11.02
CA GLN A 76 -5.00 15.01 -10.08
C GLN A 76 -3.99 14.46 -9.07
N LEU A 77 -4.25 13.27 -8.52
CA LEU A 77 -3.36 12.64 -7.55
C LEU A 77 -1.98 12.36 -8.16
N TRP A 78 -1.93 11.91 -9.41
CA TRP A 78 -0.66 11.73 -10.14
C TRP A 78 0.07 13.05 -10.37
N ARG A 79 -0.63 14.15 -10.69
CA ARG A 79 0.03 15.47 -10.80
C ARG A 79 0.69 15.90 -9.48
N GLU A 80 0.05 15.65 -8.35
CA GLU A 80 0.61 15.94 -7.03
C GLU A 80 1.78 15.02 -6.68
N TRP A 81 1.68 13.74 -7.06
CA TRP A 81 2.78 12.78 -6.94
C TRP A 81 4.01 13.23 -7.72
N GLU A 82 3.85 13.58 -9.01
CA GLU A 82 4.95 14.05 -9.86
C GLU A 82 5.54 15.38 -9.37
N THR A 83 4.72 16.26 -8.79
CA THR A 83 5.21 17.49 -8.14
C THR A 83 6.09 17.19 -6.93
N ALA A 84 5.72 16.18 -6.13
CA ALA A 84 6.48 15.77 -4.95
C ALA A 84 7.71 14.90 -5.29
N LYS A 85 7.76 14.33 -6.50
CA LYS A 85 8.76 13.34 -6.93
C LYS A 85 10.21 13.79 -6.80
N PRO A 86 10.61 15.00 -7.26
CA PRO A 86 11.99 15.45 -7.11
C PRO A 86 12.49 15.42 -5.66
N ALA A 87 11.62 15.73 -4.68
CA ALA A 87 11.99 15.81 -3.28
C ALA A 87 12.33 14.44 -2.67
N TRP A 88 11.54 13.40 -2.95
CA TRP A 88 11.83 12.05 -2.44
C TRP A 88 12.82 11.29 -3.32
N GLN A 89 12.91 11.60 -4.61
CA GLN A 89 13.88 10.97 -5.52
C GLN A 89 15.31 11.42 -5.19
N GLY A 90 15.49 12.67 -4.75
CA GLY A 90 16.76 13.16 -4.24
C GLY A 90 17.17 12.60 -2.87
N ASN A 91 16.28 11.85 -2.19
CA ASN A 91 16.56 11.24 -0.91
C ASN A 91 16.78 9.71 -1.07
N PRO A 92 18.02 9.20 -0.92
CA PRO A 92 18.34 7.78 -1.07
C PRO A 92 17.51 6.84 -0.17
N ASP A 93 17.11 7.32 1.00
CA ASP A 93 16.35 6.57 1.99
C ASP A 93 14.89 6.36 1.56
N LEU A 94 14.39 7.26 0.72
CA LEU A 94 12.99 7.30 0.30
C LEU A 94 12.80 6.81 -1.13
N ALA A 95 13.77 7.05 -2.02
CA ALA A 95 13.65 6.85 -3.46
C ALA A 95 13.18 5.43 -3.82
N ALA A 96 13.80 4.40 -3.24
CA ALA A 96 13.47 3.01 -3.55
C ALA A 96 12.07 2.60 -3.06
N THR A 97 11.70 3.02 -1.83
CA THR A 97 10.36 2.74 -1.28
C THR A 97 9.27 3.43 -2.10
N HIS A 98 9.47 4.70 -2.49
CA HIS A 98 8.49 5.43 -3.29
C HIS A 98 8.40 4.90 -4.72
N LEU A 99 9.49 4.42 -5.31
CA LEU A 99 9.47 3.76 -6.61
C LEU A 99 8.61 2.49 -6.56
N LEU A 100 8.80 1.64 -5.55
CA LEU A 100 7.98 0.43 -5.38
C LEU A 100 6.48 0.78 -5.23
N VAL A 101 6.17 1.80 -4.41
CA VAL A 101 4.79 2.29 -4.24
C VAL A 101 4.22 2.84 -5.54
N GLU A 102 4.96 3.66 -6.27
CA GLU A 102 4.56 4.21 -7.57
C GLU A 102 4.26 3.09 -8.58
N THR A 103 5.17 2.13 -8.74
CA THR A 103 5.02 0.98 -9.63
C THR A 103 3.77 0.17 -9.29
N THR A 104 3.53 -0.07 -8.00
CA THR A 104 2.36 -0.81 -7.53
C THR A 104 1.07 -0.04 -7.74
N LEU A 105 1.03 1.27 -7.42
CA LEU A 105 -0.13 2.12 -7.61
C LEU A 105 -0.54 2.24 -9.09
N ARG A 106 0.41 2.29 -10.02
CA ARG A 106 0.11 2.35 -11.46
C ARG A 106 -0.58 1.08 -11.96
N ALA A 107 -0.20 -0.09 -11.45
CA ALA A 107 -0.81 -1.37 -11.82
C ALA A 107 -2.02 -1.75 -10.95
N PHE A 108 -2.37 -0.90 -9.99
CA PHE A 108 -3.28 -1.24 -8.90
C PHE A 108 -4.67 -1.71 -9.35
N PRO A 109 -5.33 -1.06 -10.33
CA PRO A 109 -6.62 -1.56 -10.83
C PRO A 109 -6.52 -2.96 -11.44
N ASP A 110 -5.43 -3.27 -12.15
CA ASP A 110 -5.22 -4.58 -12.77
C ASP A 110 -4.91 -5.66 -11.74
N ILE A 111 -4.16 -5.29 -10.69
CA ILE A 111 -3.86 -6.16 -9.55
C ILE A 111 -5.14 -6.55 -8.82
N LEU A 112 -5.95 -5.55 -8.45
CA LEU A 112 -7.17 -5.73 -7.65
C LEU A 112 -8.25 -6.52 -8.39
N THR A 113 -8.31 -6.39 -9.71
CA THR A 113 -9.27 -7.12 -10.56
C THR A 113 -8.72 -8.45 -11.08
N GLY A 114 -7.49 -8.84 -10.69
CA GLY A 114 -6.87 -10.09 -11.09
C GLY A 114 -6.40 -10.15 -12.56
N ARG A 115 -6.41 -9.02 -13.27
CA ARG A 115 -5.86 -8.92 -14.64
C ARG A 115 -4.33 -9.08 -14.66
N ARG A 116 -3.66 -8.73 -13.56
CA ARG A 116 -2.21 -8.87 -13.40
C ARG A 116 -1.85 -9.35 -12.00
N PRO A 117 -0.98 -10.36 -11.83
CA PRO A 117 -0.51 -10.77 -10.51
C PRO A 117 0.28 -9.66 -9.83
N ALA A 118 0.01 -9.39 -8.54
CA ALA A 118 0.78 -8.44 -7.75
C ALA A 118 2.27 -8.80 -7.71
N THR A 119 2.59 -10.09 -7.68
CA THR A 119 3.96 -10.60 -7.69
C THR A 119 4.73 -10.21 -8.94
N GLU A 120 4.09 -10.18 -10.11
CA GLU A 120 4.74 -9.76 -11.36
C GLU A 120 5.08 -8.26 -11.37
N VAL A 121 4.28 -7.45 -10.66
CA VAL A 121 4.49 -6.01 -10.53
C VAL A 121 5.58 -5.71 -9.51
N ILE A 122 5.53 -6.39 -8.36
CA ILE A 122 6.48 -6.20 -7.24
C ILE A 122 7.83 -6.84 -7.55
N PHE A 123 7.85 -7.94 -8.30
CA PHE A 123 9.03 -8.68 -8.75
C PHE A 123 9.09 -8.74 -10.28
N PRO A 124 9.36 -7.60 -10.96
CA PRO A 124 9.39 -7.56 -12.42
C PRO A 124 10.46 -8.52 -12.96
N GLY A 125 10.04 -9.44 -13.83
CA GLY A 125 10.92 -10.49 -14.37
C GLY A 125 11.48 -11.45 -13.31
N GLY A 126 10.86 -11.54 -12.13
CA GLY A 126 11.36 -12.32 -10.99
C GLY A 126 12.53 -11.67 -10.24
N SER A 127 12.89 -10.43 -10.57
CA SER A 127 13.97 -9.70 -9.91
C SER A 127 13.58 -9.26 -8.50
N LEU A 128 14.53 -9.37 -7.57
CA LEU A 128 14.39 -8.85 -6.21
C LEU A 128 14.80 -7.37 -6.11
N GLU A 129 15.38 -6.76 -7.15
CA GLU A 129 15.99 -5.43 -7.09
C GLU A 129 15.03 -4.35 -6.56
N LEU A 130 13.79 -4.32 -7.06
CA LEU A 130 12.80 -3.32 -6.66
C LEU A 130 12.50 -3.38 -5.16
N VAL A 131 12.37 -4.59 -4.62
CA VAL A 131 12.06 -4.83 -3.21
C VAL A 131 13.30 -4.69 -2.33
N GLN A 132 14.44 -5.27 -2.74
CA GLN A 132 15.70 -5.19 -2.02
C GLN A 132 16.16 -3.75 -1.85
N ASN A 133 16.03 -2.92 -2.88
CA ASN A 133 16.38 -1.52 -2.78
C ASN A 133 15.50 -0.81 -1.74
N ALA A 134 14.19 -1.08 -1.71
CA ALA A 134 13.29 -0.51 -0.70
C ALA A 134 13.64 -0.96 0.73
N TYR A 135 14.07 -2.22 0.92
CA TYR A 135 14.49 -2.72 2.23
C TYR A 135 15.87 -2.24 2.66
N THR A 136 16.83 -2.14 1.73
CA THR A 136 18.26 -1.96 2.07
C THR A 136 18.64 -0.50 2.23
N THR A 137 17.97 0.41 1.51
CA THR A 137 18.27 1.85 1.61
C THR A 137 17.53 2.52 2.77
N ASN A 138 16.57 1.85 3.42
CA ASN A 138 15.84 2.43 4.56
C ASN A 138 16.72 2.44 5.83
N PRO A 139 17.00 3.60 6.45
CA PRO A 139 17.80 3.73 7.66
C PRO A 139 17.28 2.90 8.84
N ALA A 140 15.96 2.72 8.96
CA ALA A 140 15.37 1.88 10.00
C ALA A 140 15.72 0.41 9.79
N SER A 141 15.59 -0.09 8.56
CA SER A 141 15.98 -1.46 8.21
C SER A 141 17.49 -1.67 8.39
N ALA A 142 18.32 -0.70 7.98
CA ALA A 142 19.76 -0.75 8.18
C ALA A 142 20.13 -0.86 9.67
N PHE A 143 19.49 -0.05 10.51
CA PHE A 143 19.67 -0.11 11.96
C PHE A 143 19.31 -1.48 12.54
N PHE A 144 18.10 -2.00 12.25
CA PHE A 144 17.68 -3.30 12.78
C PHE A 144 18.56 -4.45 12.28
N ASN A 145 18.99 -4.41 11.01
CA ASN A 145 19.90 -5.40 10.44
C ASN A 145 21.26 -5.39 11.17
N GLN A 146 21.81 -4.21 11.49
CA GLN A 146 23.06 -4.08 12.23
C GLN A 146 22.93 -4.61 13.66
N VAL A 147 21.86 -4.26 14.37
CA VAL A 147 21.61 -4.73 15.74
C VAL A 147 21.47 -6.26 15.77
N LEU A 148 20.69 -6.82 14.85
CA LEU A 148 20.50 -8.27 14.73
C LEU A 148 21.82 -8.99 14.43
N ALA A 149 22.60 -8.47 13.47
CA ALA A 149 23.89 -9.06 13.12
C ALA A 149 24.87 -9.03 14.29
N ALA A 150 24.96 -7.92 15.02
CA ALA A 150 25.83 -7.78 16.18
C ALA A 150 25.46 -8.78 17.29
N ASP A 151 24.17 -8.92 17.58
CA ASP A 151 23.69 -9.87 18.58
C ASP A 151 23.93 -11.33 18.18
N LEU A 152 23.69 -11.67 16.91
CA LEU A 152 23.97 -13.01 16.38
C LEU A 152 25.45 -13.38 16.51
N VAL A 153 26.36 -12.48 16.10
CA VAL A 153 27.81 -12.67 16.23
C VAL A 153 28.21 -12.85 17.70
N ALA A 154 27.63 -12.05 18.60
CA ALA A 154 27.90 -12.17 20.04
C ALA A 154 27.46 -13.54 20.59
N ARG A 155 26.28 -14.04 20.19
CA ARG A 155 25.80 -15.38 20.58
C ARG A 155 26.70 -16.50 20.05
N LEU A 156 27.07 -16.44 18.77
CA LEU A 156 27.94 -17.46 18.16
C LEU A 156 29.32 -17.50 18.83
N ARG A 157 29.91 -16.34 19.14
CA ARG A 157 31.17 -16.26 19.88
C ARG A 157 31.07 -16.84 21.30
N ARG A 158 29.97 -16.58 22.01
CA ARG A 158 29.73 -17.21 23.34
C ARG A 158 29.63 -18.72 23.23
N ARG A 159 28.91 -19.24 22.23
CA ARG A 159 28.75 -20.68 22.02
C ARG A 159 30.07 -21.36 21.63
N ALA A 160 30.87 -20.75 20.76
CA ALA A 160 32.16 -21.30 20.34
C ALA A 160 33.21 -21.32 21.46
N ARG A 161 33.10 -20.45 22.47
CA ARG A 161 33.96 -20.44 23.67
C ARG A 161 33.53 -21.43 24.76
N ALA A 162 32.31 -21.96 24.65
CA ALA A 162 31.75 -22.93 25.60
C ALA A 162 31.89 -24.39 25.12
N LEU A 163 32.48 -24.58 23.93
CA LEU A 163 32.93 -25.86 23.37
C LEU A 163 34.45 -25.97 23.56
#